data_AF-H1YXU5-F1
#
_entry.id   AF-H1YXU5-F1
#
_cell.length_a   1.000
_cell.length_b   1.000
_cell.length_c   1.000
_cell.angle_alpha   90.00
_cell.angle_beta   90.00
_cell.angle_gamma   90.00
#
_symmetry.space_group_name_H-M   'P 1'
#
loop_
_entity.id
_entity.type
_entity.pdbx_description
1 polymer ?
#
loop_
_entity_poly.entity_id
_entity_poly.type
_entity_poly.pdbx_seq_one_letter_code
_entity_poly.pdbx_strand_id
1 'polypeptide(L)'
;MNLRTAVDFGYCRMILTGLLALLITAFAATAAGIYLGSVRELLALIPGLIVLVPPSINMRGSVTGVLTSRLASSMHLGEFEIDFSKSSVLGYNVRASLYVTTVIAFLLGIVAYVITSFFGLEGITLLDFVLISVISGILSGFLVTGISILITIVSYRKEIDLDMIASPAVTTSGDIITLPALMMTAMLVISLPYEVKYIAGIAVLLISLFCLFMSFKSSVDIAEITREILPLLAILSVVGTFAGITYAVDMEELIAFSVFLVLIPPFTGGCGSIGGILCSRLATGMHMGEIPYNSKPGKEIFGYFSVTYLYAVILLPLMAVIAHYSALLFSMDSPGLLIIIEISLIAGLIVVTFVNLIGYATAVFSFKKGFDPDNFGIPVITSFIDLAGATMLVSVINLLL
;
A
#
# COMPACT_ATOMS: atom_id res chain seq x y z
N MET A 1 17.62 -37.83 7.42
CA MET A 1 17.58 -36.36 7.40
C MET A 1 16.74 -35.94 8.61
N ASN A 2 17.33 -35.27 9.60
CA ASN A 2 16.63 -34.98 10.87
C ASN A 2 15.48 -34.00 10.62
N LEU A 3 14.31 -34.23 11.24
CA LEU A 3 13.14 -33.34 11.14
C LEU A 3 13.50 -31.87 11.45
N ARG A 4 14.41 -31.63 12.39
CA ARG A 4 14.94 -30.30 12.71
C ARG A 4 15.67 -29.63 11.53
N THR A 5 16.54 -30.37 10.84
CA THR A 5 17.26 -29.86 9.66
C THR A 5 16.34 -29.57 8.47
N ALA A 6 15.20 -30.25 8.36
CA ALA A 6 14.21 -29.98 7.33
C ALA A 6 13.37 -28.73 7.64
N VAL A 7 13.00 -28.53 8.92
CA VAL A 7 12.29 -27.33 9.39
C VAL A 7 13.16 -26.08 9.27
N ASP A 8 14.44 -26.16 9.64
CA ASP A 8 15.39 -25.04 9.51
C ASP A 8 15.62 -24.65 8.04
N PHE A 9 15.65 -25.63 7.12
CA PHE A 9 15.79 -25.39 5.68
C PHE A 9 14.55 -24.71 5.08
N GLY A 10 13.35 -25.11 5.51
CA GLY A 10 12.09 -24.47 5.12
C GLY A 10 12.02 -23.00 5.57
N TYR A 11 12.44 -22.72 6.80
CA TYR A 11 12.45 -21.36 7.35
C TYR A 11 13.46 -20.46 6.63
N CYS A 12 14.68 -20.92 6.36
CA CYS A 12 15.67 -20.16 5.58
C CYS A 12 15.20 -19.89 4.15
N ARG A 13 14.57 -20.86 3.48
CA ARG A 13 14.03 -20.69 2.13
C ARG A 13 12.92 -19.62 2.10
N MET A 14 12.07 -19.59 3.12
CA MET A 14 11.01 -18.59 3.26
C MET A 14 11.60 -17.18 3.40
N ILE A 15 12.57 -16.98 4.30
CA ILE A 15 13.26 -15.69 4.46
C ILE A 15 13.93 -15.25 3.15
N LEU A 16 14.59 -16.18 2.46
CA LEU A 16 15.23 -15.86 1.18
C LEU A 16 14.20 -15.49 0.10
N THR A 17 13.03 -16.14 0.09
CA THR A 17 11.96 -15.83 -0.86
C THR A 17 11.41 -14.43 -0.63
N GLY A 18 11.13 -14.07 0.63
CA GLY A 18 10.71 -12.71 0.99
C GLY A 18 11.78 -11.67 0.66
N LEU A 19 13.05 -11.94 0.98
CA LEU A 19 14.16 -11.04 0.65
C LEU A 19 14.29 -10.85 -0.88
N LEU A 20 14.23 -11.91 -1.66
CA LEU A 20 14.32 -11.83 -3.13
C LEU A 20 13.15 -11.04 -3.72
N ALA A 21 11.93 -11.28 -3.24
CA ALA A 21 10.77 -10.50 -3.65
C ALA A 21 10.98 -9.02 -3.34
N LEU A 22 11.39 -8.70 -2.11
CA LEU A 22 11.65 -7.34 -1.65
C LEU A 22 12.76 -6.64 -2.45
N LEU A 23 13.83 -7.35 -2.81
CA LEU A 23 14.92 -6.83 -3.63
C LEU A 23 14.44 -6.46 -5.03
N ILE A 24 13.70 -7.36 -5.70
CA ILE A 24 13.14 -7.10 -7.03
C ILE A 24 12.21 -5.88 -6.99
N THR A 25 11.37 -5.82 -5.96
CA THR A 25 10.41 -4.72 -5.79
C THR A 25 11.07 -3.40 -5.44
N ALA A 26 12.19 -3.41 -4.69
CA ALA A 26 12.96 -2.20 -4.40
C ALA A 26 13.46 -1.53 -5.69
N PHE A 27 14.00 -2.32 -6.62
CA PHE A 27 14.40 -1.81 -7.94
C PHE A 27 13.19 -1.29 -8.72
N ALA A 28 12.10 -2.06 -8.78
CA ALA A 28 10.92 -1.65 -9.53
C ALA A 28 10.24 -0.38 -8.96
N ALA A 29 10.17 -0.23 -7.63
CA ALA A 29 9.57 0.93 -6.97
C ALA A 29 10.35 2.23 -7.23
N THR A 30 11.66 2.16 -7.54
CA THR A 30 12.42 3.36 -7.94
C THR A 30 11.92 3.96 -9.26
N ALA A 31 11.31 3.17 -10.15
CA ALA A 31 10.67 3.72 -11.34
C ALA A 31 9.49 4.64 -10.98
N ALA A 32 8.71 4.29 -9.96
CA ALA A 32 7.65 5.15 -9.45
C ALA A 32 8.21 6.44 -8.81
N GLY A 33 9.31 6.33 -8.05
CA GLY A 33 10.04 7.47 -7.49
C GLY A 33 10.60 8.42 -8.56
N ILE A 34 11.24 7.89 -9.60
CA ILE A 34 11.73 8.68 -10.74
C ILE A 34 10.57 9.39 -11.42
N TYR A 35 9.45 8.68 -11.65
CA TYR A 35 8.27 9.28 -12.26
C TYR A 35 7.70 10.39 -11.38
N LEU A 36 7.59 10.19 -10.07
CA LEU A 36 7.17 11.22 -9.12
C LEU A 36 8.07 12.46 -9.17
N GLY A 37 9.39 12.27 -9.17
CA GLY A 37 10.36 13.35 -9.32
C GLY A 37 10.30 14.08 -10.67
N SER A 38 9.82 13.41 -11.72
CA SER A 38 9.64 14.01 -13.06
C SER A 38 8.39 14.88 -13.17
N VAL A 39 7.33 14.58 -12.39
CA VAL A 39 6.07 15.34 -12.39
C VAL A 39 6.02 16.43 -11.29
N ARG A 40 7.16 16.73 -10.66
CA ARG A 40 7.27 17.72 -9.56
C ARG A 40 6.70 19.09 -9.92
N GLU A 41 6.90 19.56 -11.14
CA GLU A 41 6.38 20.86 -11.60
C GLU A 41 4.85 20.87 -11.69
N LEU A 42 4.25 19.75 -12.08
CA LEU A 42 2.80 19.59 -12.10
C LEU A 42 2.23 19.59 -10.67
N LEU A 43 2.91 18.92 -9.74
CA LEU A 43 2.51 18.89 -8.33
C LEU A 43 2.62 20.27 -7.68
N ALA A 44 3.66 21.03 -8.01
CA ALA A 44 3.82 22.41 -7.56
C ALA A 44 2.75 23.35 -8.12
N LEU A 45 2.31 23.13 -9.37
CA LEU A 45 1.25 23.91 -10.00
C LEU A 45 -0.13 23.63 -9.38
N ILE A 46 -0.34 22.43 -8.84
CA ILE A 46 -1.62 21.98 -8.30
C ILE A 46 -1.42 21.34 -6.93
N PRO A 47 -1.25 22.14 -5.86
CA PRO A 47 -0.98 21.62 -4.52
C PRO A 47 -2.06 20.64 -4.03
N GLY A 48 -3.32 20.83 -4.39
CA GLY A 48 -4.39 19.89 -4.05
C GLY A 48 -4.20 18.47 -4.61
N LEU A 49 -3.45 18.30 -5.70
CA LEU A 49 -3.22 17.01 -6.34
C LEU A 49 -2.25 16.15 -5.52
N ILE A 50 -1.27 16.77 -4.86
CA ILE A 50 -0.29 16.01 -4.06
C ILE A 50 -0.93 15.34 -2.85
N VAL A 51 -1.95 15.98 -2.29
CA VAL A 51 -2.72 15.46 -1.16
C VAL A 51 -3.43 14.16 -1.52
N LEU A 52 -3.77 13.95 -2.80
CA LEU A 52 -4.33 12.69 -3.30
C LEU A 52 -3.28 11.59 -3.52
N VAL A 53 -2.00 11.91 -3.71
CA VAL A 53 -0.99 10.93 -4.15
C VAL A 53 -0.81 9.80 -3.12
N PRO A 54 -0.41 10.05 -1.85
CA PRO A 54 -0.24 8.98 -0.87
C PRO A 54 -1.49 8.17 -0.61
N PRO A 55 -2.68 8.77 -0.30
CA PRO A 55 -3.84 7.95 0.00
C PRO A 55 -4.37 7.19 -1.23
N SER A 56 -4.18 7.69 -2.46
CA SER A 56 -4.59 6.95 -3.66
C SER A 56 -3.78 5.68 -3.85
N ILE A 57 -2.46 5.77 -3.68
CA ILE A 57 -1.52 4.64 -3.74
C ILE A 57 -1.83 3.64 -2.62
N ASN A 58 -1.94 4.14 -1.39
CA ASN A 58 -2.29 3.34 -0.22
C ASN A 58 -3.55 2.51 -0.45
N MET A 59 -4.64 3.16 -0.85
CA MET A 59 -5.94 2.50 -0.94
C MET A 59 -5.93 1.37 -1.99
N ARG A 60 -5.05 1.43 -3.00
CA ARG A 60 -4.85 0.29 -3.92
C ARG A 60 -4.08 -0.83 -3.25
N GLY A 61 -2.94 -0.52 -2.65
CA GLY A 61 -2.14 -1.49 -1.91
C GLY A 61 -2.92 -2.18 -0.79
N SER A 62 -3.77 -1.43 -0.09
CA SER A 62 -4.60 -1.92 1.01
C SER A 62 -5.74 -2.82 0.53
N VAL A 63 -6.51 -2.43 -0.49
CA VAL A 63 -7.62 -3.26 -1.01
C VAL A 63 -7.09 -4.55 -1.65
N THR A 64 -6.09 -4.44 -2.51
CA THR A 64 -5.52 -5.61 -3.19
C THR A 64 -4.64 -6.43 -2.25
N GLY A 65 -4.01 -5.80 -1.25
CA GLY A 65 -3.29 -6.47 -0.18
C GLY A 65 -4.21 -7.39 0.62
N VAL A 66 -5.37 -6.89 1.06
CA VAL A 66 -6.37 -7.73 1.74
C VAL A 66 -6.85 -8.87 0.84
N LEU A 67 -7.14 -8.60 -0.45
CA LEU A 67 -7.47 -9.66 -1.41
C LEU A 67 -6.41 -10.76 -1.39
N THR A 68 -5.14 -10.42 -1.56
CA THR A 68 -4.06 -11.41 -1.63
C THR A 68 -3.79 -12.12 -0.31
N SER A 69 -3.91 -11.44 0.84
CA SER A 69 -3.80 -12.03 2.19
C SER A 69 -4.86 -13.10 2.42
N ARG A 70 -6.13 -12.79 2.10
CA ARG A 70 -7.23 -13.76 2.19
C ARG A 70 -7.04 -14.97 1.27
N LEU A 71 -6.52 -14.74 0.05
CA LEU A 71 -6.20 -15.84 -0.87
C LEU A 71 -5.03 -16.68 -0.36
N ALA A 72 -4.02 -16.07 0.28
CA ALA A 72 -2.91 -16.79 0.91
C ALA A 72 -3.39 -17.66 2.07
N SER A 73 -4.18 -17.10 3.00
CA SER A 73 -4.83 -17.86 4.08
C SER A 73 -5.66 -19.03 3.53
N SER A 74 -6.47 -18.80 2.49
CA SER A 74 -7.26 -19.86 1.85
C SER A 74 -6.41 -20.97 1.22
N MET A 75 -5.24 -20.65 0.66
CA MET A 75 -4.29 -21.66 0.16
C MET A 75 -3.75 -22.53 1.29
N HIS A 76 -3.40 -21.92 2.43
CA HIS A 76 -2.90 -22.65 3.60
C HIS A 76 -3.98 -23.51 4.26
N LEU A 77 -5.23 -23.06 4.22
CA LEU A 77 -6.40 -23.82 4.70
C LEU A 77 -6.84 -24.93 3.72
N GLY A 78 -6.30 -24.97 2.50
CA GLY A 78 -6.65 -25.97 1.48
C GLY A 78 -8.00 -25.73 0.80
N GLU A 79 -8.55 -24.52 0.90
CA GLU A 79 -9.84 -24.12 0.31
C GLU A 79 -9.68 -23.42 -1.05
N PHE A 80 -8.46 -23.02 -1.42
CA PHE A 80 -8.21 -22.28 -2.63
C PHE A 80 -8.25 -23.16 -3.88
N GLU A 81 -9.01 -22.71 -4.88
CA GLU A 81 -9.04 -23.29 -6.23
C GLU A 81 -8.95 -22.19 -7.30
N ILE A 82 -8.38 -22.53 -8.46
CA ILE A 82 -8.37 -21.63 -9.63
C ILE A 82 -9.74 -21.70 -10.32
N ASP A 83 -10.74 -21.11 -9.69
CA ASP A 83 -12.09 -20.93 -10.23
C ASP A 83 -12.53 -19.48 -10.08
N PHE A 84 -13.14 -18.91 -11.12
CA PHE A 84 -13.70 -17.56 -11.13
C PHE A 84 -15.23 -17.55 -11.00
N SER A 85 -15.84 -18.69 -10.66
CA SER A 85 -17.28 -18.78 -10.43
C SER A 85 -17.76 -17.85 -9.30
N LYS A 86 -19.07 -17.62 -9.25
CA LYS A 86 -19.65 -16.72 -8.25
C LYS A 86 -19.54 -17.23 -6.80
N SER A 87 -19.32 -18.53 -6.63
CA SER A 87 -19.22 -19.19 -5.32
C SER A 87 -17.78 -19.49 -4.91
N SER A 88 -16.81 -19.39 -5.83
CA SER A 88 -15.42 -19.68 -5.50
C SER A 88 -14.78 -18.59 -4.66
N VAL A 89 -13.79 -18.99 -3.84
CA VAL A 89 -12.99 -18.09 -3.00
C VAL A 89 -12.38 -16.96 -3.81
N LEU A 90 -11.74 -17.29 -4.94
CA LEU A 90 -11.16 -16.29 -5.84
C LEU A 90 -12.23 -15.36 -6.41
N GLY A 91 -13.37 -15.90 -6.87
CA GLY A 91 -14.40 -15.12 -7.55
C GLY A 91 -15.11 -14.10 -6.67
N TYR A 92 -15.43 -14.44 -5.41
CA TYR A 92 -16.06 -13.47 -4.51
C TYR A 92 -15.05 -12.45 -3.94
N ASN A 93 -13.82 -12.84 -3.61
CA ASN A 93 -12.80 -11.90 -3.13
C ASN A 93 -12.44 -10.86 -4.20
N VAL A 94 -12.29 -11.28 -5.46
CA VAL A 94 -12.02 -10.35 -6.58
C VAL A 94 -13.16 -9.36 -6.76
N ARG A 95 -14.43 -9.81 -6.76
CA ARG A 95 -15.58 -8.91 -6.88
C ARG A 95 -15.69 -7.95 -5.69
N ALA A 96 -15.49 -8.43 -4.47
CA ALA A 96 -15.46 -7.58 -3.28
C ALA A 96 -14.39 -6.48 -3.41
N SER A 97 -13.17 -6.85 -3.82
CA SER A 97 -12.08 -5.89 -4.01
C SER A 97 -12.40 -4.81 -5.05
N LEU A 98 -13.06 -5.15 -6.17
CA LEU A 98 -13.45 -4.19 -7.21
C LEU A 98 -14.56 -3.25 -6.75
N TYR A 99 -15.56 -3.76 -6.03
CA TYR A 99 -16.61 -2.92 -5.45
C TYR A 99 -16.04 -1.97 -4.40
N VAL A 100 -15.26 -2.48 -3.45
CA VAL A 100 -14.62 -1.68 -2.40
C VAL A 100 -13.68 -0.64 -3.00
N THR A 101 -12.89 -0.99 -4.02
CA THR A 101 -12.00 -0.06 -4.75
C THR A 101 -12.76 1.16 -5.27
N THR A 102 -13.91 0.92 -5.91
CA THR A 102 -14.71 2.00 -6.50
C THR A 102 -15.33 2.88 -5.42
N VAL A 103 -15.93 2.27 -4.39
CA VAL A 103 -16.56 3.00 -3.28
C VAL A 103 -15.53 3.82 -2.51
N ILE A 104 -14.37 3.24 -2.20
CA ILE A 104 -13.34 3.94 -1.43
C ILE A 104 -12.69 5.05 -2.24
N ALA A 105 -12.56 4.91 -3.56
CA ALA A 105 -12.07 5.99 -4.41
C ALA A 105 -13.04 7.19 -4.42
N PHE A 106 -14.34 6.94 -4.43
CA PHE A 106 -15.35 8.00 -4.32
C PHE A 106 -15.26 8.71 -2.96
N LEU A 107 -15.21 7.95 -1.87
CA LEU A 107 -15.03 8.50 -0.52
C LEU A 107 -13.73 9.30 -0.39
N LEU A 108 -12.63 8.78 -0.94
CA LEU A 108 -11.33 9.44 -0.91
C LEU A 108 -11.37 10.82 -1.60
N GLY A 109 -12.07 10.95 -2.74
CA GLY A 109 -12.23 12.25 -3.40
C GLY A 109 -12.93 13.28 -2.52
N ILE A 110 -13.96 12.87 -1.77
CA ILE A 110 -14.66 13.73 -0.81
C ILE A 110 -13.74 14.09 0.36
N VAL A 111 -13.07 13.09 0.95
CA VAL A 111 -12.17 13.27 2.10
C VAL A 111 -11.01 14.21 1.74
N ALA A 112 -10.39 14.00 0.57
CA ALA A 112 -9.33 14.86 0.06
C ALA A 112 -9.81 16.31 -0.06
N TYR A 113 -10.96 16.55 -0.70
CA TYR A 113 -11.51 17.90 -0.83
C TYR A 113 -11.78 18.57 0.52
N VAL A 114 -12.38 17.86 1.48
CA VAL A 114 -12.70 18.41 2.81
C VAL A 114 -11.42 18.81 3.53
N ILE A 115 -10.42 17.93 3.50
CA ILE A 115 -9.15 18.13 4.19
C ILE A 115 -8.33 19.23 3.52
N THR A 116 -8.21 19.26 2.19
CA THR A 116 -7.50 20.35 1.50
C THR A 116 -8.15 21.71 1.74
N SER A 117 -9.48 21.76 1.74
CA SER A 117 -10.23 22.99 2.03
C SER A 117 -10.00 23.47 3.48
N PHE A 118 -9.91 22.54 4.44
CA PHE A 118 -9.63 22.88 5.84
C PHE A 118 -8.24 23.48 6.04
N PHE A 119 -7.24 23.02 5.28
CA PHE A 119 -5.86 23.52 5.34
C PHE A 119 -5.60 24.72 4.40
N GLY A 120 -6.61 25.23 3.69
CA GLY A 120 -6.47 26.38 2.79
C GLY A 120 -5.70 26.09 1.50
N LEU A 121 -5.54 24.80 1.13
CA LEU A 121 -4.92 24.38 -0.12
C LEU A 121 -5.98 24.42 -1.24
N GLU A 122 -6.31 25.62 -1.70
CA GLU A 122 -7.27 25.84 -2.79
C GLU A 122 -6.65 25.57 -4.17
N GLY A 123 -7.44 25.05 -5.10
CA GLY A 123 -7.00 24.85 -6.49
C GLY A 123 -7.75 23.79 -7.29
N ILE A 124 -8.51 22.91 -6.63
CA ILE A 124 -9.29 21.84 -7.27
C ILE A 124 -10.71 21.81 -6.67
N THR A 125 -11.73 21.69 -7.52
CA THR A 125 -13.13 21.58 -7.08
C THR A 125 -13.45 20.19 -6.53
N LEU A 126 -14.50 20.05 -5.70
CA LEU A 126 -14.98 18.74 -5.23
C LEU A 126 -15.25 17.77 -6.41
N LEU A 127 -15.83 18.28 -7.49
CA LEU A 127 -16.13 17.49 -8.69
C LEU A 127 -14.83 16.94 -9.31
N ASP A 128 -13.81 17.77 -9.44
CA ASP A 128 -12.52 17.36 -9.98
C ASP A 128 -11.84 16.33 -9.06
N PHE A 129 -11.83 16.54 -7.73
CA PHE A 129 -11.28 15.55 -6.78
C PHE A 129 -11.95 14.17 -6.90
N VAL A 130 -13.28 14.15 -6.94
CA VAL A 130 -14.05 12.90 -7.06
C VAL A 130 -13.81 12.23 -8.41
N LEU A 131 -13.81 12.98 -9.51
CA LEU A 131 -13.54 12.45 -10.84
C LEU A 131 -12.13 11.87 -10.95
N ILE A 132 -11.13 12.63 -10.50
CA ILE A 132 -9.72 12.22 -10.53
C ILE A 132 -9.54 10.95 -9.70
N SER A 133 -10.05 10.92 -8.47
CA SER A 133 -9.92 9.78 -7.57
C SER A 133 -10.62 8.53 -8.11
N VAL A 134 -11.87 8.65 -8.58
CA VAL A 134 -12.63 7.47 -9.03
C VAL A 134 -12.10 6.93 -10.35
N ILE A 135 -11.85 7.78 -11.35
CA ILE A 135 -11.39 7.31 -12.67
C ILE A 135 -10.00 6.67 -12.55
N SER A 136 -9.07 7.33 -11.85
CA SER A 136 -7.74 6.75 -11.61
C SER A 136 -7.80 5.51 -10.71
N GLY A 137 -8.69 5.49 -9.71
CA GLY A 137 -8.89 4.38 -8.80
C GLY A 137 -9.43 3.13 -9.49
N ILE A 138 -10.40 3.28 -10.41
CA ILE A 138 -10.92 2.17 -11.22
C ILE A 138 -9.84 1.67 -12.19
N LEU A 139 -9.16 2.58 -12.89
CA LEU A 139 -8.12 2.23 -13.87
C LEU A 139 -6.97 1.47 -13.20
N SER A 140 -6.38 2.05 -12.15
CA SER A 140 -5.26 1.43 -11.44
C SER A 140 -5.70 0.18 -10.67
N GLY A 141 -6.84 0.23 -9.98
CA GLY A 141 -7.36 -0.89 -9.20
C GLY A 141 -7.63 -2.13 -10.05
N PHE A 142 -8.17 -1.97 -11.25
CA PHE A 142 -8.36 -3.09 -12.19
C PHE A 142 -7.03 -3.73 -12.60
N LEU A 143 -6.03 -2.91 -12.97
CA LEU A 143 -4.72 -3.39 -13.41
C LEU A 143 -3.94 -4.06 -12.26
N VAL A 144 -3.87 -3.43 -11.09
CA VAL A 144 -3.17 -3.94 -9.90
C VAL A 144 -3.82 -5.24 -9.41
N THR A 145 -5.14 -5.31 -9.39
CA THR A 145 -5.88 -6.55 -9.05
C THR A 145 -5.59 -7.66 -10.07
N GLY A 146 -5.56 -7.35 -11.37
CA GLY A 146 -5.20 -8.32 -12.42
C GLY A 146 -3.80 -8.91 -12.25
N ILE A 147 -2.80 -8.06 -11.98
CA ILE A 147 -1.43 -8.48 -11.69
C ILE A 147 -1.38 -9.36 -10.43
N SER A 148 -2.13 -8.99 -9.41
CA SER A 148 -2.17 -9.73 -8.14
C SER A 148 -2.80 -11.11 -8.27
N ILE A 149 -3.85 -11.23 -9.09
CA ILE A 149 -4.44 -12.52 -9.47
C ILE A 149 -3.42 -13.37 -10.22
N LEU A 150 -2.68 -12.79 -11.17
CA LEU A 150 -1.63 -13.51 -11.91
C LEU A 150 -0.56 -14.05 -10.95
N ILE A 151 -0.07 -13.22 -10.02
CA ILE A 151 0.89 -13.62 -9.00
C ILE A 151 0.32 -14.73 -8.13
N THR A 152 -0.92 -14.60 -7.66
CA THR A 152 -1.61 -15.61 -6.85
C THR A 152 -1.64 -16.96 -7.58
N ILE A 153 -2.06 -16.98 -8.85
CA ILE A 153 -2.13 -18.20 -9.66
C ILE A 153 -0.74 -18.82 -9.89
N VAL A 154 0.26 -17.99 -10.19
CA VAL A 154 1.64 -18.46 -10.39
C VAL A 154 2.21 -19.04 -9.10
N SER A 155 1.95 -18.39 -7.97
CA SER A 155 2.39 -18.83 -6.63
C SER A 155 1.77 -20.16 -6.28
N TYR A 156 0.46 -20.31 -6.50
CA TYR A 156 -0.24 -21.57 -6.28
C TYR A 156 0.30 -22.70 -7.16
N ARG A 157 0.49 -22.46 -8.46
CA ARG A 157 1.01 -23.49 -9.39
C ARG A 157 2.46 -23.87 -9.13
N LYS A 158 3.27 -22.96 -8.60
CA LYS A 158 4.70 -23.18 -8.31
C LYS A 158 4.99 -23.52 -6.85
N GLU A 159 3.96 -23.66 -6.01
CA GLU A 159 4.07 -23.91 -4.57
C GLU A 159 5.00 -22.89 -3.88
N ILE A 160 4.89 -21.63 -4.29
CA ILE A 160 5.60 -20.50 -3.66
C ILE A 160 4.67 -19.90 -2.62
N ASP A 161 5.21 -19.67 -1.42
CA ASP A 161 4.48 -19.03 -0.32
C ASP A 161 4.03 -17.62 -0.72
N LEU A 162 2.71 -17.45 -0.85
CA LEU A 162 2.09 -16.20 -1.27
C LEU A 162 2.27 -15.10 -0.20
N ASP A 163 2.37 -15.45 1.08
CA ASP A 163 2.58 -14.51 2.19
C ASP A 163 3.89 -13.72 2.03
N MET A 164 4.88 -14.31 1.36
CA MET A 164 6.21 -13.71 1.16
C MET A 164 6.28 -12.75 -0.04
N ILE A 165 5.41 -12.95 -1.04
CA ILE A 165 5.55 -12.29 -2.35
C ILE A 165 4.36 -11.40 -2.70
N ALA A 166 3.19 -11.65 -2.12
CA ALA A 166 1.98 -10.87 -2.38
C ALA A 166 2.17 -9.40 -2.02
N SER A 167 2.52 -9.11 -0.76
CA SER A 167 2.65 -7.73 -0.31
C SER A 167 3.70 -6.93 -1.10
N PRO A 168 4.95 -7.41 -1.31
CA PRO A 168 5.92 -6.71 -2.14
C PRO A 168 5.40 -6.42 -3.55
N ALA A 169 4.78 -7.41 -4.20
CA ALA A 169 4.35 -7.27 -5.58
C ALA A 169 3.12 -6.37 -5.74
N VAL A 170 2.16 -6.44 -4.80
CA VAL A 170 0.98 -5.57 -4.76
C VAL A 170 1.40 -4.12 -4.57
N THR A 171 2.26 -3.84 -3.57
CA THR A 171 2.70 -2.47 -3.30
C THR A 171 3.44 -1.88 -4.49
N THR A 172 4.38 -2.63 -5.07
CA THR A 172 5.17 -2.16 -6.22
C THR A 172 4.33 -1.93 -7.47
N SER A 173 3.41 -2.85 -7.78
CA SER A 173 2.50 -2.67 -8.92
C SER A 173 1.53 -1.51 -8.67
N GLY A 174 1.09 -1.33 -7.43
CA GLY A 174 0.35 -0.16 -6.97
C GLY A 174 1.08 1.13 -7.27
N ASP A 175 2.31 1.29 -6.80
CA ASP A 175 3.10 2.51 -6.98
C ASP A 175 3.34 2.84 -8.46
N ILE A 176 3.76 1.85 -9.24
CA ILE A 176 4.11 2.01 -10.67
C ILE A 176 2.88 2.35 -11.52
N ILE A 177 1.69 1.85 -11.16
CA ILE A 177 0.49 2.01 -11.97
C ILE A 177 -0.35 3.20 -11.49
N THR A 178 -0.53 3.34 -10.18
CA THR A 178 -1.43 4.34 -9.60
C THR A 178 -0.90 5.75 -9.81
N LEU A 179 0.41 5.99 -9.69
CA LEU A 179 0.97 7.34 -9.83
C LEU A 179 0.76 7.88 -11.25
N PRO A 180 1.15 7.18 -12.34
CA PRO A 180 0.83 7.61 -13.70
C PRO A 180 -0.67 7.69 -13.98
N ALA A 181 -1.46 6.71 -13.52
CA ALA A 181 -2.91 6.72 -13.71
C ALA A 181 -3.56 7.96 -13.09
N LEU A 182 -3.12 8.35 -11.89
CA LEU A 182 -3.58 9.55 -11.19
C LEU A 182 -3.20 10.81 -11.97
N MET A 183 -1.94 10.93 -12.40
CA MET A 183 -1.47 12.11 -13.15
C MET A 183 -2.17 12.26 -14.51
N MET A 184 -2.29 11.18 -15.28
CA MET A 184 -2.99 11.18 -16.56
C MET A 184 -4.46 11.55 -16.40
N THR A 185 -5.11 11.01 -15.36
CA THR A 185 -6.51 11.34 -15.06
C THR A 185 -6.65 12.80 -14.63
N ALA A 186 -5.72 13.32 -13.81
CA ALA A 186 -5.73 14.72 -13.41
C ALA A 186 -5.63 15.65 -14.62
N MET A 187 -4.66 15.44 -15.50
CA MET A 187 -4.52 16.23 -16.73
C MET A 187 -5.78 16.17 -17.60
N LEU A 188 -6.35 14.97 -17.78
CA LEU A 188 -7.57 14.78 -18.55
C LEU A 188 -8.73 15.54 -17.92
N VAL A 189 -9.01 15.31 -16.64
CA VAL A 189 -10.16 15.93 -15.94
C VAL A 189 -10.03 17.45 -15.97
N ILE A 190 -8.86 18.01 -15.66
CA ILE A 190 -8.66 19.47 -15.65
C ILE A 190 -8.92 20.09 -17.03
N SER A 191 -8.56 19.39 -18.11
CA SER A 191 -8.76 19.87 -19.48
C SER A 191 -10.21 19.80 -19.98
N LEU A 192 -11.11 19.09 -19.28
CA LEU A 192 -12.49 18.92 -19.73
C LEU A 192 -13.37 20.16 -19.48
N PRO A 193 -14.31 20.46 -20.39
CA PRO A 193 -15.31 21.49 -20.15
C PRO A 193 -16.27 21.10 -19.02
N TYR A 194 -16.84 22.10 -18.35
CA TYR A 194 -17.69 21.93 -17.18
C TYR A 194 -18.89 20.99 -17.41
N GLU A 195 -19.52 21.07 -18.59
CA GLU A 195 -20.66 20.23 -18.96
C GLU A 195 -20.30 18.73 -18.96
N VAL A 196 -19.12 18.38 -19.52
CA VAL A 196 -18.65 16.98 -19.57
C VAL A 196 -18.29 16.51 -18.17
N LYS A 197 -17.66 17.35 -17.35
CA LYS A 197 -17.36 17.02 -15.94
C LYS A 197 -18.63 16.72 -15.15
N TYR A 198 -19.69 17.50 -15.34
CA TYR A 198 -20.95 17.29 -14.62
C TYR A 198 -21.61 15.96 -15.00
N ILE A 199 -21.66 15.63 -16.29
CA ILE A 199 -22.17 14.34 -16.77
C ILE A 199 -21.33 13.18 -16.22
N ALA A 200 -20.00 13.30 -16.28
CA ALA A 200 -19.08 12.31 -15.72
C ALA A 200 -19.27 12.16 -14.21
N GLY A 201 -19.51 13.25 -13.48
CA GLY A 201 -19.74 13.26 -12.04
C GLY A 201 -21.00 12.48 -11.66
N ILE A 202 -22.09 12.66 -12.40
CA ILE A 202 -23.32 11.87 -12.23
C ILE A 202 -23.04 10.39 -12.51
N ALA A 203 -22.34 10.07 -13.61
CA ALA A 203 -22.01 8.69 -13.94
C ALA A 203 -21.17 8.02 -12.84
N VAL A 204 -20.13 8.71 -12.34
CA VAL A 204 -19.28 8.25 -11.23
C VAL A 204 -20.08 8.04 -9.95
N LEU A 205 -20.99 8.95 -9.61
CA LEU A 205 -21.87 8.80 -8.45
C LEU A 205 -22.75 7.55 -8.58
N LEU A 206 -23.39 7.36 -9.74
CA LEU A 206 -24.25 6.20 -10.00
C LEU A 206 -23.48 4.89 -9.96
N ILE A 207 -22.28 4.84 -10.55
CA ILE A 207 -21.40 3.66 -10.51
C ILE A 207 -20.97 3.35 -9.07
N SER A 208 -20.62 4.37 -8.29
CA SER A 208 -20.19 4.20 -6.90
C SER A 208 -21.33 3.71 -6.00
N LEU A 209 -22.53 4.27 -6.17
CA LEU A 209 -23.74 3.80 -5.47
C LEU A 209 -24.13 2.38 -5.89
N PHE A 210 -24.00 2.05 -7.17
CA PHE A 210 -24.24 0.69 -7.66
C PHE A 210 -23.24 -0.30 -7.06
N CYS A 211 -21.95 0.03 -7.01
CA CYS A 211 -20.93 -0.82 -6.39
C CYS A 211 -21.19 -1.00 -4.89
N LEU A 212 -21.56 0.08 -4.18
CA LEU A 212 -21.94 0.01 -2.77
C LEU A 212 -23.14 -0.91 -2.57
N PHE A 213 -24.20 -0.75 -3.37
CA PHE A 213 -25.38 -1.61 -3.28
C PHE A 213 -25.05 -3.08 -3.57
N MET A 214 -24.27 -3.35 -4.62
CA MET A 214 -23.87 -4.71 -5.00
C MET A 214 -22.95 -5.35 -3.96
N SER A 215 -22.11 -4.57 -3.27
CA SER A 215 -21.21 -5.06 -2.23
C SER A 215 -21.97 -5.69 -1.04
N PHE A 216 -23.18 -5.22 -0.74
CA PHE A 216 -24.00 -5.79 0.34
C PHE A 216 -25.05 -6.80 -0.14
N LYS A 217 -25.38 -6.84 -1.43
CA LYS A 217 -26.45 -7.69 -1.98
C LYS A 217 -25.96 -8.95 -2.72
N SER A 218 -24.71 -8.98 -3.17
CA SER A 218 -24.23 -10.04 -4.08
C SER A 218 -24.10 -11.42 -3.44
N SER A 219 -23.35 -11.53 -2.34
CA SER A 219 -23.22 -12.77 -1.55
C SER A 219 -22.92 -12.40 -0.10
N VAL A 220 -23.08 -13.37 0.81
CA VAL A 220 -22.76 -13.19 2.23
C VAL A 220 -21.27 -12.87 2.41
N ASP A 221 -20.40 -13.58 1.70
CA ASP A 221 -18.93 -13.39 1.78
C ASP A 221 -18.51 -11.99 1.34
N ILE A 222 -19.07 -11.49 0.22
CA ILE A 222 -18.78 -10.13 -0.26
C ILE A 222 -19.26 -9.09 0.74
N ALA A 223 -20.44 -9.30 1.33
CA ALA A 223 -21.01 -8.38 2.30
C ALA A 223 -20.22 -8.36 3.62
N GLU A 224 -19.69 -9.50 4.06
CA GLU A 224 -18.85 -9.63 5.24
C GLU A 224 -17.50 -8.92 5.05
N ILE A 225 -16.80 -9.23 3.94
CA ILE A 225 -15.56 -8.56 3.53
C ILE A 225 -15.77 -7.04 3.48
N THR A 226 -16.85 -6.59 2.84
CA THR A 226 -17.14 -5.16 2.70
C THR A 226 -17.44 -4.51 4.06
N ARG A 227 -18.18 -5.19 4.94
CA ARG A 227 -18.56 -4.65 6.26
C ARG A 227 -17.35 -4.46 7.17
N GLU A 228 -16.31 -5.27 7.01
CA GLU A 228 -15.06 -5.12 7.76
C GLU A 228 -14.11 -4.09 7.12
N ILE A 229 -13.86 -4.22 5.82
CA ILE A 229 -12.84 -3.42 5.13
C ILE A 229 -13.31 -1.99 4.88
N LEU A 230 -14.56 -1.79 4.45
CA LEU A 230 -15.01 -0.47 3.99
C LEU A 230 -14.96 0.60 5.11
N PRO A 231 -15.46 0.34 6.33
CA PRO A 231 -15.35 1.32 7.42
C PRO A 231 -13.91 1.59 7.82
N LEU A 232 -13.07 0.54 7.84
CA LEU A 232 -11.65 0.68 8.14
C LEU A 232 -10.97 1.59 7.12
N LEU A 233 -11.12 1.31 5.83
CA LEU A 233 -10.51 2.11 4.77
C LEU A 233 -11.06 3.54 4.75
N ALA A 234 -12.33 3.76 5.10
CA ALA A 234 -12.87 5.11 5.21
C ALA A 234 -12.12 5.93 6.28
N ILE A 235 -11.82 5.33 7.44
CA ILE A 235 -11.01 5.98 8.49
C ILE A 235 -9.57 6.17 8.02
N LEU A 236 -8.98 5.14 7.40
CA LEU A 236 -7.61 5.19 6.92
C LEU A 236 -7.41 6.17 5.76
N SER A 237 -8.44 6.46 4.97
CA SER A 237 -8.38 7.49 3.92
C SER A 237 -8.17 8.89 4.49
N VAL A 238 -8.76 9.18 5.66
CA VAL A 238 -8.48 10.41 6.41
C VAL A 238 -7.02 10.46 6.84
N VAL A 239 -6.50 9.37 7.42
CA VAL A 239 -5.09 9.26 7.86
C VAL A 239 -4.13 9.43 6.69
N GLY A 240 -4.37 8.75 5.57
CA GLY A 240 -3.52 8.85 4.38
C GLY A 240 -3.56 10.25 3.75
N THR A 241 -4.67 10.97 3.85
CA THR A 241 -4.75 12.36 3.37
C THR A 241 -3.90 13.31 4.23
N PHE A 242 -3.77 13.06 5.54
CA PHE A 242 -2.82 13.79 6.39
C PHE A 242 -1.35 13.52 6.00
N ALA A 243 -1.02 12.31 5.54
CA ALA A 243 0.29 12.04 4.97
C ALA A 243 0.53 12.89 3.70
N GLY A 244 -0.49 13.01 2.85
CA GLY A 244 -0.49 13.92 1.68
C GLY A 244 -0.23 15.37 2.05
N ILE A 245 -0.86 15.88 3.12
CA ILE A 245 -0.58 17.24 3.63
C ILE A 245 0.84 17.36 4.15
N THR A 246 1.35 16.36 4.86
CA THR A 246 2.73 16.38 5.40
C THR A 246 3.72 16.60 4.27
N TYR A 247 3.60 15.83 3.18
CA TYR A 247 4.43 16.06 2.00
C TYR A 247 4.19 17.43 1.34
N ALA A 248 2.94 17.91 1.31
CA ALA A 248 2.59 19.20 0.71
C ALA A 248 3.26 20.39 1.44
N VAL A 249 3.34 20.33 2.78
CA VAL A 249 3.92 21.41 3.61
C VAL A 249 5.44 21.49 3.44
N ASP A 250 6.12 20.33 3.40
CA ASP A 250 7.59 20.27 3.29
C ASP A 250 8.07 20.21 1.83
N MET A 251 7.23 20.61 0.86
CA MET A 251 7.54 20.57 -0.57
C MET A 251 8.81 21.33 -0.93
N GLU A 252 9.07 22.48 -0.29
CA GLU A 252 10.26 23.29 -0.61
C GLU A 252 11.56 22.55 -0.31
N GLU A 253 11.64 21.83 0.82
CA GLU A 253 12.79 21.00 1.20
C GLU A 253 12.90 19.75 0.32
N LEU A 254 11.77 19.11 -0.01
CA LEU A 254 11.74 17.94 -0.91
C LEU A 254 12.14 18.30 -2.35
N ILE A 255 11.87 19.53 -2.79
CA ILE A 255 12.32 20.04 -4.09
C ILE A 255 13.81 20.39 -4.05
N ALA A 256 14.28 21.01 -2.97
CA ALA A 256 15.69 21.37 -2.78
C ALA A 256 16.62 20.16 -2.92
N PHE A 257 16.17 18.99 -2.46
CA PHE A 257 16.85 17.72 -2.70
C PHE A 257 15.91 16.74 -3.41
N SER A 258 15.76 16.92 -4.72
CA SER A 258 14.88 16.11 -5.59
C SER A 258 15.11 14.59 -5.49
N VAL A 259 16.29 14.14 -5.03
CA VAL A 259 16.55 12.74 -4.70
C VAL A 259 15.58 12.16 -3.66
N PHE A 260 15.05 12.95 -2.73
CA PHE A 260 14.09 12.46 -1.73
C PHE A 260 12.73 12.15 -2.36
N LEU A 261 12.31 12.85 -3.42
CA LEU A 261 11.13 12.48 -4.20
C LEU A 261 11.29 11.12 -4.89
N VAL A 262 12.52 10.78 -5.28
CA VAL A 262 12.85 9.45 -5.82
C VAL A 262 12.86 8.38 -4.73
N LEU A 263 13.26 8.74 -3.51
CA LEU A 263 13.36 7.83 -2.37
C LEU A 263 12.00 7.54 -1.71
N ILE A 264 11.07 8.49 -1.70
CA ILE A 264 9.79 8.35 -0.97
C ILE A 264 9.04 7.07 -1.36
N PRO A 265 8.70 6.80 -2.65
CA PRO A 265 7.97 5.59 -3.01
C PRO A 265 8.69 4.27 -2.64
N PRO A 266 9.98 4.05 -2.98
CA PRO A 266 10.65 2.83 -2.57
C PRO A 266 10.80 2.72 -1.05
N PHE A 267 10.96 3.82 -0.31
CA PHE A 267 11.03 3.81 1.15
C PHE A 267 9.70 3.40 1.80
N THR A 268 8.60 4.09 1.47
CA THR A 268 7.28 3.79 2.03
C THR A 268 6.78 2.44 1.53
N GLY A 269 6.94 2.15 0.24
CA GLY A 269 6.58 0.88 -0.36
C GLY A 269 7.39 -0.29 0.19
N GLY A 270 8.69 -0.09 0.43
CA GLY A 270 9.58 -1.04 1.06
C GLY A 270 9.18 -1.39 2.50
N CYS A 271 8.99 -0.37 3.34
CA CYS A 271 8.50 -0.57 4.70
C CYS A 271 7.12 -1.22 4.70
N GLY A 272 6.23 -0.81 3.79
CA GLY A 272 4.89 -1.35 3.62
C GLY A 272 4.92 -2.83 3.26
N SER A 273 5.84 -3.22 2.38
CA SER A 273 6.03 -4.60 1.95
C SER A 273 6.55 -5.49 3.07
N ILE A 274 7.51 -5.00 3.87
CA ILE A 274 8.00 -5.70 5.07
C ILE A 274 6.85 -5.91 6.06
N GLY A 275 6.07 -4.86 6.31
CA GLY A 275 4.92 -4.90 7.20
C GLY A 275 3.79 -5.79 6.71
N GLY A 276 3.54 -5.83 5.40
CA GLY A 276 2.53 -6.70 4.83
C GLY A 276 2.93 -8.18 4.87
N ILE A 277 4.20 -8.52 4.65
CA ILE A 277 4.71 -9.89 4.89
C ILE A 277 4.49 -10.28 6.35
N LEU A 278 4.82 -9.38 7.31
CA LEU A 278 4.58 -9.63 8.72
C LEU A 278 3.09 -9.87 9.01
N CYS A 279 2.21 -8.99 8.53
CA CYS A 279 0.77 -9.09 8.76
C CYS A 279 0.16 -10.37 8.16
N SER A 280 0.53 -10.72 6.92
CA SER A 280 0.09 -11.96 6.26
C SER A 280 0.49 -13.18 7.08
N ARG A 281 1.76 -13.24 7.51
CA ARG A 281 2.27 -14.35 8.32
C ARG A 281 1.63 -14.45 9.71
N LEU A 282 1.35 -13.32 10.34
CA LEU A 282 0.63 -13.29 11.61
C LEU A 282 -0.82 -13.76 11.43
N ALA A 283 -1.51 -13.33 10.38
CA ALA A 283 -2.88 -13.72 10.06
C ALA A 283 -2.97 -15.23 9.74
N THR A 284 -2.19 -15.71 8.77
CA THR A 284 -2.08 -17.13 8.43
C THR A 284 -1.75 -17.98 9.66
N GLY A 285 -0.76 -17.56 10.46
CA GLY A 285 -0.37 -18.30 11.67
C GLY A 285 -1.46 -18.36 12.74
N MET A 286 -2.30 -17.32 12.88
CA MET A 286 -3.45 -17.35 13.78
C MET A 286 -4.58 -18.23 13.26
N HIS A 287 -4.89 -18.17 11.96
CA HIS A 287 -5.89 -19.05 11.31
C HIS A 287 -5.51 -20.53 11.40
N MET A 288 -4.23 -20.85 11.26
CA MET A 288 -3.70 -22.21 11.40
C MET A 288 -3.57 -22.68 12.86
N GLY A 289 -3.80 -21.81 13.83
CA GLY A 289 -3.63 -22.11 15.26
C GLY A 289 -2.18 -22.27 15.71
N GLU A 290 -1.21 -21.85 14.90
CA GLU A 290 0.23 -21.89 15.19
C GLU A 290 0.65 -20.71 16.08
N ILE A 291 0.00 -19.56 15.93
CA ILE A 291 0.33 -18.33 16.65
C ILE A 291 -0.77 -18.03 17.69
N PRO A 292 -0.43 -17.97 18.99
CA PRO A 292 -1.40 -17.57 20.00
C PRO A 292 -1.67 -16.06 19.94
N TYR A 293 -2.95 -15.68 20.01
CA TYR A 293 -3.41 -14.29 20.03
C TYR A 293 -3.32 -13.63 21.42
N ASN A 294 -2.21 -13.84 22.12
CA ASN A 294 -1.99 -13.24 23.45
C ASN A 294 -1.81 -11.72 23.37
N SER A 295 -2.10 -10.98 24.46
CA SER A 295 -1.92 -9.51 24.47
C SER A 295 -0.45 -9.07 24.41
N LYS A 296 0.50 -9.96 24.72
CA LYS A 296 1.93 -9.68 24.66
C LYS A 296 2.61 -10.66 23.70
N PRO A 297 3.55 -10.19 22.86
CA PRO A 297 4.25 -11.06 21.92
C PRO A 297 5.07 -12.11 22.66
N GLY A 298 4.86 -13.38 22.30
CA GLY A 298 5.66 -14.51 22.78
C GLY A 298 7.04 -14.57 22.10
N LYS A 299 7.89 -15.50 22.52
CA LYS A 299 9.25 -15.68 21.95
C LYS A 299 9.25 -15.92 20.43
N GLU A 300 8.24 -16.62 19.93
CA GLU A 300 8.07 -16.91 18.51
C GLU A 300 7.83 -15.65 17.67
N ILE A 301 7.09 -14.67 18.21
CA ILE A 301 6.83 -13.38 17.55
C ILE A 301 8.10 -12.56 17.38
N PHE A 302 9.04 -12.63 18.32
CA PHE A 302 10.33 -11.96 18.19
C PHE A 302 11.17 -12.50 17.02
N GLY A 303 10.95 -13.76 16.60
CA GLY A 303 11.53 -14.29 15.38
C GLY A 303 11.04 -13.53 14.15
N TYR A 304 9.73 -13.34 14.02
CA TYR A 304 9.14 -12.53 12.94
C TYR A 304 9.63 -11.08 12.96
N PHE A 305 9.70 -10.45 14.14
CA PHE A 305 10.25 -9.09 14.27
C PHE A 305 11.73 -9.01 13.89
N SER A 306 12.52 -10.03 14.19
CA SER A 306 13.93 -10.05 13.80
C SER A 306 14.10 -10.13 12.28
N VAL A 307 13.21 -10.87 11.60
CA VAL A 307 13.19 -10.94 10.13
C VAL A 307 12.82 -9.60 9.50
N THR A 308 11.87 -8.84 10.07
CA THR A 308 11.53 -7.51 9.54
C THR A 308 12.69 -6.52 9.67
N TYR A 309 13.42 -6.53 10.79
CA TYR A 309 14.65 -5.73 10.94
C TYR A 309 15.75 -6.18 9.98
N LEU A 310 15.93 -7.49 9.76
CA LEU A 310 16.88 -8.01 8.79
C LEU A 310 16.58 -7.48 7.39
N TYR A 311 15.31 -7.53 6.97
CA TYR A 311 14.90 -6.96 5.69
C TYR A 311 15.16 -5.45 5.62
N ALA A 312 14.82 -4.70 6.66
CA ALA A 312 15.01 -3.25 6.71
C ALA A 312 16.48 -2.85 6.56
N VAL A 313 17.38 -3.48 7.32
CA VAL A 313 18.83 -3.18 7.30
C VAL A 313 19.47 -3.48 5.95
N ILE A 314 18.93 -4.43 5.19
CA ILE A 314 19.42 -4.76 3.85
C ILE A 314 18.81 -3.83 2.79
N LEU A 315 17.50 -3.60 2.85
CA LEU A 315 16.75 -2.92 1.79
C LEU A 315 16.88 -1.40 1.84
N LEU A 316 16.85 -0.79 3.02
CA LEU A 316 16.86 0.67 3.14
C LEU A 316 18.15 1.31 2.62
N PRO A 317 19.36 0.77 2.89
CA PRO A 317 20.58 1.26 2.26
C PRO A 317 20.58 1.03 0.76
N LEU A 318 20.09 -0.13 0.30
CA LEU A 318 20.02 -0.44 -1.12
C LEU A 318 19.11 0.54 -1.87
N MET A 319 17.94 0.86 -1.31
CA MET A 319 17.02 1.85 -1.86
C MET A 319 17.65 3.23 -1.93
N ALA A 320 18.38 3.64 -0.88
CA ALA A 320 19.14 4.90 -0.86
C ALA A 320 20.23 4.94 -1.95
N VAL A 321 20.96 3.84 -2.14
CA VAL A 321 21.96 3.68 -3.21
C VAL A 321 21.30 3.84 -4.57
N ILE A 322 20.21 3.11 -4.83
CA ILE A 322 19.52 3.17 -6.13
C ILE A 322 18.95 4.57 -6.36
N ALA A 323 18.35 5.19 -5.35
CA ALA A 323 17.81 6.55 -5.44
C ALA A 323 18.90 7.58 -5.75
N HIS A 324 20.06 7.51 -5.08
CA HIS A 324 21.19 8.42 -5.33
C HIS A 324 21.72 8.29 -6.76
N TYR A 325 21.98 7.07 -7.24
CA TYR A 325 22.45 6.88 -8.61
C TYR A 325 21.40 7.24 -9.65
N SER A 326 20.12 7.00 -9.36
CA SER A 326 19.01 7.46 -10.22
C SER A 326 18.99 8.99 -10.30
N ALA A 327 19.10 9.68 -9.17
CA ALA A 327 19.16 11.13 -9.13
C ALA A 327 20.34 11.68 -9.95
N LEU A 328 21.53 11.07 -9.84
CA LEU A 328 22.69 11.46 -10.65
C LEU A 328 22.43 11.27 -12.16
N LEU A 329 21.82 10.16 -12.57
CA LEU A 329 21.50 9.89 -13.97
C LEU A 329 20.50 10.90 -14.55
N PHE A 330 19.55 11.39 -13.73
CA PHE A 330 18.53 12.35 -14.14
C PHE A 330 18.90 13.82 -13.80
N SER A 331 20.16 14.09 -13.43
CA SER A 331 20.64 15.43 -13.05
C SER A 331 19.82 16.10 -11.94
N MET A 332 19.43 15.32 -10.93
CA MET A 332 18.72 15.78 -9.75
C MET A 332 19.69 16.04 -8.60
N ASP A 333 19.39 17.05 -7.78
CA ASP A 333 20.22 17.42 -6.63
C ASP A 333 20.20 16.34 -5.54
N SER A 334 21.37 16.11 -4.94
CA SER A 334 21.58 15.10 -3.91
C SER A 334 22.57 15.59 -2.85
N PRO A 335 22.27 15.42 -1.54
CA PRO A 335 23.18 15.81 -0.46
C PRO A 335 24.41 14.88 -0.34
N GLY A 336 24.42 13.76 -1.07
CA GLY A 336 25.49 12.76 -1.07
C GLY A 336 25.03 11.38 -0.62
N LEU A 337 25.73 10.34 -1.08
CA LEU A 337 25.32 8.94 -0.87
C LEU A 337 25.22 8.55 0.61
N LEU A 338 26.24 8.90 1.41
CA LEU A 338 26.29 8.52 2.83
C LEU A 338 25.14 9.13 3.62
N ILE A 339 24.83 10.41 3.39
CA ILE A 339 23.75 11.11 4.08
C ILE A 339 22.40 10.47 3.77
N ILE A 340 22.12 10.11 2.51
CA ILE A 340 20.85 9.46 2.14
C ILE A 340 20.74 8.07 2.79
N ILE A 341 21.83 7.31 2.85
CA ILE A 341 21.85 6.00 3.53
C ILE A 341 21.57 6.16 5.04
N GLU A 342 22.19 7.15 5.68
CA GLU A 342 21.96 7.42 7.10
C GLU A 342 20.52 7.84 7.37
N ILE A 343 19.98 8.77 6.57
CA ILE A 343 18.59 9.21 6.66
C ILE A 343 17.63 8.03 6.49
N SER A 344 17.81 7.22 5.44
CA SER A 344 16.90 6.10 5.15
C SER A 344 16.95 5.01 6.21
N LEU A 345 18.14 4.71 6.75
CA LEU A 345 18.30 3.72 7.81
C LEU A 345 17.68 4.19 9.13
N ILE A 346 17.98 5.41 9.57
CA ILE A 346 17.47 5.93 10.86
C ILE A 346 15.95 6.01 10.80
N ALA A 347 15.40 6.67 9.77
CA ALA A 347 13.95 6.80 9.62
C ALA A 347 13.28 5.42 9.49
N GLY A 348 13.82 4.54 8.65
CA GLY A 348 13.21 3.24 8.38
C GLY A 348 13.28 2.27 9.56
N LEU A 349 14.34 2.27 10.39
CA LEU A 349 14.40 1.45 11.60
C LEU A 349 13.36 1.88 12.64
N ILE A 350 13.13 3.19 12.78
CA ILE A 350 12.06 3.72 13.64
C ILE A 350 10.70 3.26 13.10
N VAL A 351 10.45 3.43 11.81
CA VAL A 351 9.19 2.98 11.17
C VAL A 351 8.97 1.49 11.36
N VAL A 352 9.98 0.65 11.10
CA VAL A 352 9.88 -0.82 11.24
C VAL A 352 9.61 -1.25 12.68
N THR A 353 10.12 -0.50 13.66
CA THR A 353 9.77 -0.72 15.07
C THR A 353 8.27 -0.57 15.30
N PHE A 354 7.67 0.51 14.78
CA PHE A 354 6.23 0.71 14.87
C PHE A 354 5.44 -0.31 14.06
N VAL A 355 5.93 -0.69 12.87
CA VAL A 355 5.30 -1.72 12.02
C VAL A 355 5.16 -3.04 12.79
N ASN A 356 6.22 -3.47 13.48
CA ASN A 356 6.19 -4.68 14.29
C ASN A 356 5.13 -4.61 15.40
N LEU A 357 5.08 -3.50 16.12
CA LEU A 357 4.15 -3.31 17.25
C LEU A 357 2.70 -3.19 16.79
N ILE A 358 2.44 -2.34 15.80
CA ILE A 358 1.10 -2.07 15.29
C ILE A 358 0.58 -3.27 14.51
N GLY A 359 1.41 -3.96 13.73
CA GLY A 359 1.01 -5.13 12.96
C GLY A 359 0.55 -6.26 13.87
N TYR A 360 1.34 -6.54 14.92
CA TYR A 360 0.96 -7.51 15.94
C TYR A 360 -0.29 -7.10 16.72
N ALA A 361 -0.37 -5.84 17.17
CA ALA A 361 -1.53 -5.35 17.90
C ALA A 361 -2.81 -5.43 17.07
N THR A 362 -2.73 -5.11 15.78
CA THR A 362 -3.86 -5.14 14.84
C THR A 362 -4.33 -6.58 14.63
N ALA A 363 -3.42 -7.52 14.32
CA ALA A 363 -3.75 -8.92 14.13
C ALA A 363 -4.39 -9.55 15.39
N VAL A 364 -3.84 -9.28 16.57
CA VAL A 364 -4.39 -9.80 17.83
C VAL A 364 -5.77 -9.19 18.12
N PHE A 365 -5.94 -7.88 17.90
CA PHE A 365 -7.20 -7.20 18.20
C PHE A 365 -8.33 -7.65 17.27
N SER A 366 -8.07 -7.73 15.96
CA SER A 366 -9.05 -8.22 14.98
C SER A 366 -9.48 -9.65 15.32
N PHE A 367 -8.51 -10.54 15.54
CA PHE A 367 -8.78 -11.95 15.84
C PHE A 367 -9.59 -12.12 17.14
N LYS A 368 -9.24 -11.38 18.22
CA LYS A 368 -10.00 -11.40 19.49
C LYS A 368 -11.43 -10.90 19.35
N LYS A 369 -11.69 -10.01 18.39
CA LYS A 369 -13.02 -9.46 18.13
C LYS A 369 -13.84 -10.32 17.18
N GLY A 370 -13.28 -11.44 16.69
CA GLY A 370 -13.93 -12.32 15.73
C GLY A 370 -13.90 -11.76 14.30
N PHE A 371 -13.09 -10.74 14.04
CA PHE A 371 -12.84 -10.24 12.69
C PHE A 371 -11.65 -10.97 12.06
N ASP A 372 -11.60 -10.98 10.73
CA ASP A 372 -10.52 -11.62 10.00
C ASP A 372 -9.25 -10.73 10.02
N PRO A 373 -8.13 -11.16 10.63
CA PRO A 373 -6.89 -10.38 10.66
C PRO A 373 -6.35 -10.01 9.27
N ASP A 374 -6.66 -10.80 8.24
CA ASP A 374 -6.30 -10.52 6.84
C ASP A 374 -6.92 -9.20 6.34
N ASN A 375 -8.06 -8.78 6.92
CA ASN A 375 -8.77 -7.56 6.53
C ASN A 375 -8.20 -6.27 7.14
N PHE A 376 -7.39 -6.37 8.20
CA PHE A 376 -6.97 -5.20 9.00
C PHE A 376 -5.47 -4.96 8.96
N GLY A 377 -4.65 -6.01 9.03
CA GLY A 377 -3.21 -5.88 9.23
C GLY A 377 -2.52 -5.05 8.14
N ILE A 378 -2.69 -5.43 6.87
CA ILE A 378 -2.07 -4.73 5.75
C ILE A 378 -2.56 -3.27 5.65
N PRO A 379 -3.88 -2.97 5.61
CA PRO A 379 -4.35 -1.59 5.51
C PRO A 379 -3.88 -0.66 6.63
N VAL A 380 -3.90 -1.14 7.87
CA VAL A 380 -3.50 -0.32 9.03
C VAL A 380 -2.02 0.02 8.93
N ILE A 381 -1.19 -0.96 8.57
CA ILE A 381 0.26 -0.77 8.49
C ILE A 381 0.66 0.14 7.34
N THR A 382 0.12 -0.06 6.15
CA THR A 382 0.42 0.81 5.00
C THR A 382 0.03 2.26 5.30
N SER A 383 -1.15 2.48 5.87
CA SER A 383 -1.65 3.83 6.21
C SER A 383 -0.84 4.49 7.32
N PHE A 384 -0.42 3.70 8.31
CA PHE A 384 0.49 4.18 9.33
C PHE A 384 1.85 4.55 8.74
N ILE A 385 2.40 3.73 7.84
CA ILE A 385 3.69 3.98 7.18
C ILE A 385 3.63 5.22 6.30
N ASP A 386 2.53 5.48 5.60
CA ASP A 386 2.45 6.70 4.79
C ASP A 386 2.55 7.96 5.65
N LEU A 387 1.89 7.98 6.82
CA LEU A 387 1.97 9.11 7.74
C LEU A 387 3.31 9.12 8.49
N ALA A 388 3.61 8.06 9.23
CA ALA A 388 4.80 7.99 10.08
C ALA A 388 6.09 7.94 9.25
N GLY A 389 6.09 7.26 8.11
CA GLY A 389 7.22 7.23 7.18
C GLY A 389 7.50 8.60 6.59
N ALA A 390 6.48 9.33 6.15
CA ALA A 390 6.64 10.72 5.72
C ALA A 390 7.23 11.59 6.82
N THR A 391 6.60 11.60 8.00
CA THR A 391 7.02 12.43 9.13
C THR A 391 8.42 12.08 9.60
N MET A 392 8.76 10.80 9.73
CA MET A 392 10.09 10.36 10.19
C MET A 392 11.17 10.65 9.16
N LEU A 393 10.89 10.45 7.87
CA LEU A 393 11.85 10.77 6.81
C LEU A 393 12.17 12.26 6.81
N VAL A 394 11.15 13.13 6.80
CA VAL A 394 11.34 14.59 6.84
C VAL A 394 12.01 15.03 8.14
N SER A 395 11.59 14.50 9.30
CA SER A 395 12.20 14.87 10.58
C SER A 395 13.69 14.52 10.65
N VAL A 396 14.09 13.39 10.05
CA VAL A 396 15.50 12.98 10.00
C VAL A 396 16.29 13.78 8.97
N ILE A 397 15.68 14.16 7.84
CA ILE A 397 16.25 15.12 6.89
C ILE A 397 16.60 16.42 7.61
N ASN A 398 15.65 17.02 8.32
CA ASN A 398 15.82 18.33 8.98
C ASN A 398 16.74 18.28 10.21
N LEU A 399 17.04 17.08 10.70
CA LEU A 399 18.02 16.88 11.76
C LEU A 399 19.46 16.80 11.22
N LEU A 400 19.63 16.30 9.99
CA LEU A 400 20.95 15.98 9.41
C LEU A 400 21.41 16.96 8.33
N LEU A 401 20.49 17.74 7.75
CA LEU A 401 20.71 18.80 6.75
C LEU A 401 20.18 20.12 7.29
#